data_AF-A0A496X4P9-F1
#
_entry.id   AF-A0A496X4P9-F1
#
_cell.length_a   1.000
_cell.length_b   1.000
_cell.length_c   1.000
_cell.angle_alpha   90.00
_cell.angle_beta   90.00
_cell.angle_gamma   90.00
#
_symmetry.space_group_name_H-M   'P 1'
#
loop_
_entity.id
_entity.type
_entity.pdbx_description
1 polymer ?
#
loop_
_entity_poly.entity_id
_entity_poly.type
_entity_poly.pdbx_seq_one_letter_code
_entity_poly.pdbx_strand_id
1 'polypeptide(L)'
;MLCLIMGVVLASMIFGGILARAVLGDTLLDQPGGPNQAIPALFIELFPVWLAAFLGIAILSAIMSTADGLVISTSQVFANDIYRRTLSSILHPNATEAEVDHNVLRISRVSIIFVLVGAAVLAWFSIGQNIALMVWVGLGGMMAALAGPMIIGVFWRGVTKQGAIWGFITGALSFIALRNSWLPGGAIDGGLIEQVLFELASQAGNPFACTTIGEAVSVIVTVGVSLVSQSLPKDHVDKIFGTEPA
;
A
#
# COMPACT_ATOMS: atom_id res chain seq x y z
N MET A 1 -2.69 -6.03 21.79
CA MET A 1 -2.35 -4.79 22.53
C MET A 1 -1.68 -3.76 21.62
N LEU A 2 -0.58 -4.08 20.94
CA LEU A 2 0.11 -3.17 20.00
C LEU A 2 -0.79 -2.60 18.88
N CYS A 3 -1.60 -3.43 18.22
CA CYS A 3 -2.49 -2.97 17.14
C CYS A 3 -3.54 -1.96 17.64
N LEU A 4 -4.03 -2.13 18.87
CA LEU A 4 -5.00 -1.21 19.47
C LEU A 4 -4.36 0.14 19.80
N ILE A 5 -3.16 0.12 20.39
CA ILE A 5 -2.39 1.35 20.64
C ILE A 5 -2.12 2.08 19.32
N MET A 6 -1.65 1.35 18.30
CA MET A 6 -1.37 1.93 16.99
C MET A 6 -2.63 2.52 16.34
N GLY A 7 -3.76 1.80 16.39
CA GLY A 7 -5.03 2.28 15.87
C GLY A 7 -5.50 3.58 16.55
N VAL A 8 -5.40 3.65 17.88
CA VAL A 8 -5.77 4.85 18.64
C VAL A 8 -4.84 6.03 18.32
N VAL A 9 -3.52 5.79 18.26
CA VAL A 9 -2.53 6.83 17.95
C VAL A 9 -2.73 7.37 16.54
N LEU A 10 -2.92 6.51 15.54
CA LEU A 10 -3.15 6.94 14.16
C LEU A 10 -4.46 7.73 14.02
N ALA A 11 -5.55 7.29 14.67
CA ALA A 11 -6.81 8.02 14.68
C ALA A 11 -6.67 9.41 15.33
N SER A 12 -5.82 9.54 16.35
CA SER A 12 -5.59 10.82 17.03
C SER A 12 -4.92 11.88 16.15
N MET A 13 -4.26 11.48 15.05
CA MET A 13 -3.66 12.43 14.10
C MET A 13 -4.68 13.36 13.44
N ILE A 14 -5.95 12.95 13.38
CA ILE A 14 -7.06 13.77 12.87
C ILE A 14 -7.20 15.06 13.68
N PHE A 15 -7.00 15.01 15.00
CA PHE A 15 -7.09 16.19 15.85
C PHE A 15 -6.04 17.25 15.52
N GLY A 16 -4.84 16.83 15.08
CA GLY A 16 -3.81 17.77 14.61
C GLY A 16 -4.26 18.55 13.38
N GLY A 17 -4.90 17.89 12.42
CA GLY A 17 -5.47 18.54 11.24
C GLY A 17 -6.64 19.48 11.56
N ILE A 18 -7.54 19.06 12.46
CA ILE A 18 -8.64 19.89 12.94
C ILE A 18 -8.11 21.15 13.63
N LEU A 19 -7.12 20.99 14.51
CA LEU A 19 -6.48 22.10 15.21
C LEU A 19 -5.81 23.07 14.22
N ALA A 20 -5.13 22.55 13.20
CA ALA A 20 -4.50 23.38 12.15
C ALA A 20 -5.53 24.26 11.46
N ARG A 21 -6.69 23.68 11.13
CA ARG A 21 -7.78 24.40 10.50
C ARG A 21 -8.41 25.44 11.43
N ALA A 22 -8.56 25.11 12.71
CA ALA A 22 -9.12 26.01 13.71
C ALA A 22 -8.24 27.23 13.99
N VAL A 23 -6.91 27.06 13.99
CA VAL A 23 -5.94 28.12 14.28
C VAL A 23 -5.62 28.94 13.03
N LEU A 24 -5.30 28.29 11.91
CA LEU A 24 -4.79 28.96 10.70
C LEU A 24 -5.91 29.40 9.75
N GLY A 25 -7.13 28.88 9.91
CA GLY A 25 -8.28 29.24 9.08
C GLY A 25 -8.05 28.94 7.60
N ASP A 26 -8.65 29.76 6.72
CA ASP A 26 -8.59 29.62 5.26
C ASP A 26 -7.20 29.86 4.68
N THR A 27 -6.37 30.66 5.36
CA THR A 27 -5.01 30.99 4.91
C THR A 27 -4.13 29.76 4.70
N LEU A 28 -4.37 28.66 5.41
CA LEU A 28 -3.65 27.40 5.24
C LEU A 28 -3.82 26.81 3.83
N LEU A 29 -4.99 26.97 3.20
CA LEU A 29 -5.28 26.42 1.88
C LEU A 29 -4.67 27.28 0.76
N ASP A 30 -4.53 28.58 1.02
CA ASP A 30 -3.97 29.54 0.07
C ASP A 30 -2.43 29.55 0.05
N GLN A 31 -1.80 28.98 1.08
CA GLN A 31 -0.34 28.90 1.18
C GLN A 31 0.27 27.87 0.20
N PRO A 32 1.50 28.12 -0.32
CA PRO A 32 2.20 27.18 -1.20
C PRO A 32 2.47 25.83 -0.53
N GLY A 33 1.68 24.80 -0.84
CA GLY A 33 1.72 23.48 -0.17
C GLY A 33 0.41 23.06 0.51
N GLY A 34 -0.53 23.98 0.69
CA GLY A 34 -1.90 23.75 1.14
C GLY A 34 -1.99 22.87 2.40
N PRO A 35 -2.85 21.82 2.41
CA PRO A 35 -3.00 20.93 3.56
C PRO A 35 -1.73 20.20 4.00
N ASN A 36 -0.75 20.00 3.10
CA ASN A 36 0.45 19.21 3.41
C ASN A 36 1.37 19.89 4.44
N GLN A 37 1.22 21.20 4.64
CA GLN A 37 2.04 22.01 5.55
C GLN A 37 1.28 22.40 6.84
N ALA A 38 0.12 21.80 7.08
CA ALA A 38 -0.71 22.04 8.26
C ALA A 38 0.06 21.89 9.58
N ILE A 39 0.83 20.80 9.73
CA ILE A 39 1.58 20.52 10.96
C ILE A 39 2.79 21.45 11.14
N PRO A 40 3.67 21.62 10.13
CA PRO A 40 4.74 22.62 10.22
C PRO A 40 4.25 24.04 10.51
N ALA A 41 3.18 24.49 9.83
CA ALA A 41 2.62 25.83 10.04
C ALA A 41 2.06 26.01 11.46
N LEU A 42 1.39 24.99 12.00
CA LEU A 42 0.96 24.98 13.40
C LEU A 42 2.13 25.14 14.37
N PHE A 43 3.25 24.47 14.13
CA PHE A 43 4.40 24.57 15.03
C PHE A 43 4.99 25.96 15.06
N ILE A 44 5.07 26.62 13.90
CA ILE A 44 5.56 27.99 13.78
C ILE A 44 4.62 28.97 14.48
N GLU A 45 3.30 28.74 14.40
CA GLU A 45 2.30 29.61 15.00
C GLU A 45 2.20 29.46 16.53
N LEU A 46 2.28 28.22 17.06
CA LEU A 46 2.04 27.94 18.48
C LEU A 46 3.30 28.01 19.36
N PHE A 47 4.48 27.74 18.81
CA PHE A 47 5.69 27.54 19.61
C PHE A 47 6.76 28.61 19.35
N PRO A 48 7.65 28.87 20.33
CA PRO A 48 8.82 29.70 20.08
C PRO A 48 9.71 29.07 19.00
N VAL A 49 10.39 29.92 18.24
CA VAL A 49 11.18 29.54 17.04
C VAL A 49 12.09 28.33 17.26
N TRP A 50 12.80 28.28 18.40
CA TRP A 50 13.72 27.18 18.70
C TRP A 50 13.01 25.82 18.85
N LEU A 51 11.81 25.80 19.45
CA LEU A 51 11.04 24.59 19.67
C LEU A 51 10.35 24.15 18.37
N ALA A 52 9.81 25.10 17.61
CA ALA A 52 9.25 24.82 16.29
C ALA A 52 10.31 24.20 15.35
N ALA A 53 11.53 24.76 15.34
CA ALA A 53 12.65 24.21 14.57
C ALA A 53 13.05 22.80 15.05
N PHE A 54 13.13 22.59 16.36
CA PHE A 54 13.45 21.27 16.93
C PHE A 54 12.41 20.21 16.54
N LEU A 55 11.12 20.53 16.64
CA LEU A 55 10.04 19.62 16.24
C LEU A 55 10.06 19.35 14.72
N GLY A 56 10.37 20.36 13.91
CA GLY A 56 10.57 20.20 12.46
C GLY A 56 11.69 19.21 12.12
N ILE A 57 12.83 19.32 12.81
CA ILE A 57 13.97 18.39 12.65
C ILE A 57 13.57 16.97 13.07
N ALA A 58 12.80 16.82 14.15
CA ALA A 58 12.32 15.52 14.62
C ALA A 58 11.41 14.84 13.57
N ILE A 59 10.48 15.59 12.97
CA ILE A 59 9.63 15.08 11.88
C ILE A 59 10.47 14.68 10.67
N LEU A 60 11.39 15.55 10.23
CA LEU A 60 12.27 15.23 9.09
C LEU A 60 13.09 13.96 9.37
N SER A 61 13.61 13.82 10.58
CA SER A 61 14.35 12.62 11.01
C SER A 61 13.50 11.36 10.97
N ALA A 62 12.24 11.42 11.41
CA ALA A 62 11.29 10.29 11.32
C ALA A 62 10.94 9.92 9.87
N ILE A 63 10.75 10.92 9.00
CA ILE A 63 10.51 10.71 7.57
C ILE A 63 11.72 10.04 6.92
N MET A 64 12.94 10.50 7.21
CA MET A 64 14.16 9.90 6.68
C MET A 64 14.33 8.44 7.11
N SER A 65 14.10 8.13 8.40
CA SER A 65 14.14 6.74 8.89
C SER A 65 13.16 5.82 8.14
N THR A 66 11.98 6.33 7.80
CA THR A 66 10.97 5.56 7.07
C THR A 66 11.36 5.42 5.59
N ALA A 67 11.81 6.50 4.97
CA ALA A 67 12.27 6.51 3.59
C ALA A 67 13.44 5.54 3.37
N ASP A 68 14.44 5.56 4.26
CA ASP A 68 15.59 4.66 4.20
C ASP A 68 15.15 3.19 4.30
N GLY A 69 14.24 2.89 5.23
CA GLY A 69 13.66 1.54 5.37
C GLY A 69 12.94 1.07 4.10
N LEU A 70 12.12 1.94 3.49
CA LEU A 70 11.39 1.63 2.25
C LEU A 70 12.33 1.44 1.06
N VAL A 71 13.37 2.28 0.93
CA VAL A 71 14.37 2.17 -0.15
C VAL A 71 15.14 0.87 -0.03
N ILE A 72 15.61 0.53 1.18
CA ILE A 72 16.31 -0.73 1.43
C ILE A 72 15.39 -1.92 1.15
N SER A 73 14.17 -1.92 1.71
CA SER A 73 13.20 -3.00 1.50
C SER A 73 12.91 -3.23 0.02
N THR A 74 12.65 -2.15 -0.74
CA THR A 74 12.39 -2.24 -2.18
C THR A 74 13.61 -2.79 -2.93
N SER A 75 14.81 -2.34 -2.56
CA SER A 75 16.06 -2.83 -3.17
C SER A 75 16.30 -4.31 -2.88
N GLN A 76 15.88 -4.81 -1.71
CA GLN A 76 15.93 -6.24 -1.39
C GLN A 76 14.94 -7.07 -2.22
N VAL A 77 13.77 -6.53 -2.56
CA VAL A 77 12.83 -7.20 -3.48
C VAL A 77 13.49 -7.41 -4.85
N PHE A 78 14.14 -6.38 -5.41
CA PHE A 78 14.87 -6.53 -6.67
C PHE A 78 16.03 -7.53 -6.57
N ALA A 79 16.81 -7.49 -5.49
CA ALA A 79 18.00 -8.31 -5.35
C ALA A 79 17.69 -9.77 -5.00
N ASN A 80 16.80 -10.04 -4.05
CA ASN A 80 16.52 -11.40 -3.58
C ASN A 80 15.32 -12.04 -4.29
N ASP A 81 14.22 -11.33 -4.47
CA ASP A 81 13.01 -11.94 -5.05
C ASP A 81 13.09 -12.02 -6.57
N ILE A 82 13.55 -10.95 -7.22
CA ILE A 82 13.67 -10.91 -8.68
C ILE A 82 14.99 -11.57 -9.11
N TYR A 83 16.14 -11.08 -8.62
CA TYR A 83 17.42 -11.61 -9.08
C TYR A 83 17.72 -13.00 -8.51
N ARG A 84 17.91 -13.16 -7.19
CA ARG A 84 18.35 -14.44 -6.60
C ARG A 84 17.37 -15.59 -6.90
N ARG A 85 16.07 -15.39 -6.66
CA ARG A 85 15.06 -16.45 -6.82
C ARG A 85 14.68 -16.75 -8.27
N THR A 86 14.70 -15.75 -9.16
CA THR A 86 14.16 -15.92 -10.52
C THR A 86 15.24 -15.80 -11.60
N LEU A 87 15.98 -14.69 -11.66
CA LEU A 87 16.92 -14.45 -12.76
C LEU A 87 18.25 -15.20 -12.63
N SER A 88 18.71 -15.47 -11.41
CA SER A 88 20.02 -16.09 -11.18
C SER A 88 20.11 -17.48 -11.81
N SER A 89 19.04 -18.28 -11.70
CA SER A 89 19.00 -19.62 -12.29
C SER A 89 18.93 -19.61 -13.82
N ILE A 90 18.43 -18.53 -14.42
CA ILE A 90 18.27 -18.38 -15.87
C ILE A 90 19.54 -17.78 -16.50
N LEU A 91 20.06 -16.69 -15.93
CA LEU A 91 21.19 -15.95 -16.47
C LEU A 91 22.54 -16.56 -16.08
N HIS A 92 22.61 -17.18 -14.90
CA HIS A 92 23.84 -17.73 -14.34
C HIS A 92 23.61 -19.14 -13.75
N PRO A 93 23.17 -20.12 -14.56
CA PRO A 93 22.83 -21.46 -14.09
C PRO A 93 23.98 -22.21 -13.42
N ASN A 94 25.23 -21.84 -13.74
CA ASN A 94 26.45 -22.45 -13.19
C ASN A 94 27.16 -21.55 -12.15
N ALA A 95 26.55 -20.45 -11.71
CA ALA A 95 27.16 -19.59 -10.71
C ALA A 95 27.20 -20.29 -9.34
N THR A 96 28.33 -20.15 -8.66
CA THR A 96 28.49 -20.56 -7.27
C THR A 96 27.66 -19.69 -6.34
N GLU A 97 27.29 -20.19 -5.17
CA GLU A 97 26.52 -19.42 -4.18
C GLU A 97 27.21 -18.11 -3.79
N ALA A 98 28.55 -18.10 -3.74
CA ALA A 98 29.34 -16.91 -3.46
C ALA A 98 29.24 -15.85 -4.57
N GLU A 99 29.20 -16.26 -5.84
CA GLU A 99 29.01 -15.36 -6.98
C GLU A 99 27.60 -14.77 -7.00
N VAL A 100 26.59 -15.60 -6.70
CA VAL A 100 25.20 -15.13 -6.59
C VAL A 100 25.08 -14.11 -5.47
N ASP A 101 25.68 -14.36 -4.31
CA ASP A 101 25.63 -13.42 -3.17
C ASP A 101 26.30 -12.08 -3.48
N HIS A 102 27.46 -12.11 -4.12
CA HIS A 102 28.13 -10.89 -4.56
C HIS A 102 27.27 -10.11 -5.56
N ASN A 103 26.64 -10.78 -6.51
CA ASN A 103 25.76 -10.13 -7.49
C ASN A 103 24.51 -9.55 -6.81
N VAL A 104 23.92 -10.22 -5.82
CA VAL A 104 22.81 -9.71 -5.02
C VAL A 104 23.18 -8.40 -4.32
N LEU A 105 24.37 -8.33 -3.70
CA LEU A 105 24.84 -7.10 -3.05
C LEU A 105 25.04 -5.96 -4.05
N ARG A 106 25.59 -6.25 -5.24
CA ARG A 106 25.77 -5.25 -6.31
C ARG A 106 24.43 -4.74 -6.83
N ILE A 107 23.51 -5.66 -7.14
CA ILE A 107 22.18 -5.33 -7.64
C ILE A 107 21.42 -4.51 -6.60
N SER A 108 21.48 -4.90 -5.32
CA SER A 108 20.87 -4.14 -4.22
C SER A 108 21.34 -2.68 -4.21
N ARG A 109 22.67 -2.43 -4.27
CA ARG A 109 23.22 -1.05 -4.30
C ARG A 109 22.81 -0.26 -5.53
N VAL A 110 22.76 -0.90 -6.69
CA VAL A 110 22.33 -0.26 -7.94
C VAL A 110 20.83 0.05 -7.91
N SER A 111 20.02 -0.88 -7.40
CA SER A 111 18.57 -0.70 -7.20
C SER A 111 18.27 0.48 -6.28
N ILE A 112 19.06 0.72 -5.23
CA ILE A 112 18.90 1.90 -4.36
C ILE A 112 18.94 3.20 -5.20
N ILE A 113 19.91 3.33 -6.10
CA ILE A 113 20.06 4.52 -6.96
C ILE A 113 18.81 4.69 -7.84
N PHE A 114 18.35 3.61 -8.49
CA PHE A 114 17.15 3.66 -9.34
C PHE A 114 15.88 4.00 -8.55
N VAL A 115 15.70 3.41 -7.38
CA VAL A 115 14.57 3.69 -6.49
C VAL A 115 14.58 5.15 -6.04
N LEU A 116 15.74 5.68 -5.63
CA LEU A 116 15.87 7.08 -5.22
C LEU A 116 15.62 8.06 -6.36
N VAL A 117 16.17 7.80 -7.56
CA VAL A 117 15.93 8.63 -8.74
C VAL A 117 14.44 8.60 -9.12
N GLY A 118 13.83 7.41 -9.16
CA GLY A 118 12.40 7.26 -9.44
C GLY A 118 11.53 7.99 -8.42
N ALA A 119 11.85 7.85 -7.12
CA ALA A 119 11.15 8.54 -6.05
C ALA A 119 11.31 10.08 -6.16
N ALA A 120 12.49 10.59 -6.49
CA ALA A 120 12.72 12.01 -6.69
C ALA A 120 11.93 12.57 -7.88
N VAL A 121 11.89 11.83 -8.99
CA VAL A 121 11.09 12.20 -10.17
C VAL A 121 9.60 12.23 -9.83
N LEU A 122 9.08 11.18 -9.18
CA LEU A 122 7.68 11.14 -8.75
C LEU A 122 7.37 12.28 -7.78
N ALA A 123 8.23 12.55 -6.80
CA ALA A 123 8.07 13.65 -5.86
C ALA A 123 7.98 15.01 -6.56
N TRP A 124 8.78 15.23 -7.62
CA TRP A 124 8.74 16.44 -8.43
C TRP A 124 7.39 16.64 -9.12
N PHE A 125 6.82 15.57 -9.69
CA PHE A 125 5.49 15.62 -10.33
C PHE A 125 4.33 15.71 -9.34
N SER A 126 4.55 15.37 -8.07
CA SER A 126 3.53 15.41 -7.01
C SER A 126 3.46 16.75 -6.26
N ILE A 127 4.28 17.74 -6.62
CA ILE A 127 4.24 19.07 -6.00
C ILE A 127 2.85 19.70 -6.17
N GLY A 128 2.27 20.17 -5.07
CA GLY A 128 0.94 20.76 -5.04
C GLY A 128 -0.22 19.76 -4.96
N GLN A 129 0.03 18.45 -5.04
CA GLN A 129 -0.98 17.43 -4.80
C GLN A 129 -1.10 17.08 -3.31
N ASN A 130 -2.25 16.54 -2.91
CA ASN A 130 -2.43 16.04 -1.55
C ASN A 130 -1.67 14.70 -1.40
N ILE A 131 -0.55 14.76 -0.69
CA ILE A 131 0.37 13.61 -0.56
C ILE A 131 -0.30 12.48 0.22
N ALA A 132 -1.11 12.80 1.23
CA ALA A 132 -1.80 11.80 2.04
C ALA A 132 -2.79 10.98 1.17
N LEU A 133 -3.58 11.65 0.32
CA LEU A 133 -4.47 10.95 -0.61
C LEU A 133 -3.67 10.11 -1.61
N MET A 134 -2.58 10.64 -2.15
CA MET A 134 -1.73 9.93 -3.12
C MET A 134 -1.13 8.65 -2.54
N VAL A 135 -0.57 8.73 -1.33
CA VAL A 135 -0.07 7.56 -0.58
C VAL A 135 -1.18 6.54 -0.37
N TRP A 136 -2.38 7.01 0.00
CA TRP A 136 -3.52 6.13 0.20
C TRP A 136 -4.00 5.45 -1.10
N VAL A 137 -3.86 6.09 -2.26
CA VAL A 137 -4.13 5.43 -3.55
C VAL A 137 -3.22 4.23 -3.75
N GLY A 138 -1.91 4.42 -3.52
CA GLY A 138 -0.91 3.37 -3.72
C GLY A 138 -1.08 2.22 -2.72
N LEU A 139 -1.22 2.54 -1.43
CA LEU A 139 -1.47 1.54 -0.39
C LEU A 139 -2.80 0.82 -0.62
N GLY A 140 -3.86 1.57 -0.91
CA GLY A 140 -5.19 1.04 -1.12
C GLY A 140 -5.26 0.02 -2.26
N GLY A 141 -4.62 0.31 -3.39
CA GLY A 141 -4.55 -0.64 -4.51
C GLY A 141 -3.79 -1.92 -4.15
N MET A 142 -2.69 -1.82 -3.41
CA MET A 142 -1.93 -2.99 -2.94
C MET A 142 -2.71 -3.80 -1.90
N MET A 143 -3.40 -3.13 -0.96
CA MET A 143 -4.26 -3.78 0.03
C MET A 143 -5.41 -4.52 -0.66
N ALA A 144 -6.09 -3.88 -1.62
CA ALA A 144 -7.12 -4.51 -2.43
C ALA A 144 -6.62 -5.77 -3.15
N ALA A 145 -5.42 -5.75 -3.72
CA ALA A 145 -4.83 -6.91 -4.37
C ALA A 145 -4.50 -8.03 -3.36
N LEU A 146 -3.85 -7.71 -2.26
CA LEU A 146 -3.28 -8.71 -1.35
C LEU A 146 -4.26 -9.22 -0.29
N ALA A 147 -5.37 -8.53 -0.04
CA ALA A 147 -6.32 -8.89 1.01
C ALA A 147 -6.81 -10.33 0.90
N GLY A 148 -7.32 -10.75 -0.26
CA GLY A 148 -7.77 -12.12 -0.46
C GLY A 148 -6.66 -13.15 -0.21
N PRO A 149 -5.57 -13.14 -0.98
CA PRO A 149 -4.51 -14.16 -0.86
C PRO A 149 -3.82 -14.18 0.51
N MET A 150 -3.50 -13.02 1.08
CA MET A 150 -2.72 -12.93 2.31
C MET A 150 -3.57 -13.11 3.56
N ILE A 151 -4.71 -12.41 3.66
CA ILE A 151 -5.56 -12.50 4.87
C ILE A 151 -6.21 -13.88 4.91
N ILE A 152 -6.86 -14.30 3.82
CA ILE A 152 -7.53 -15.60 3.80
C ILE A 152 -6.52 -16.74 3.85
N GLY A 153 -5.35 -16.61 3.20
CA GLY A 153 -4.31 -17.63 3.23
C GLY A 153 -3.75 -17.92 4.64
N VAL A 154 -3.80 -16.95 5.55
CA VAL A 154 -3.38 -17.13 6.95
C VAL A 154 -4.46 -17.81 7.79
N PHE A 155 -5.74 -17.51 7.56
CA PHE A 155 -6.84 -18.02 8.39
C PHE A 155 -7.52 -19.28 7.83
N TRP A 156 -7.36 -19.57 6.55
CA TRP A 156 -8.04 -20.68 5.87
C TRP A 156 -7.06 -21.55 5.07
N ARG A 157 -7.03 -22.83 5.42
CA ARG A 157 -6.16 -23.85 4.79
C ARG A 157 -6.55 -24.22 3.36
N GLY A 158 -7.71 -23.77 2.89
CA GLY A 158 -8.26 -24.13 1.57
C GLY A 158 -7.81 -23.25 0.42
N VAL A 159 -7.00 -22.20 0.66
CA VAL A 159 -6.54 -21.30 -0.41
C VAL A 159 -5.65 -22.05 -1.39
N THR A 160 -6.00 -22.01 -2.67
CA THR A 160 -5.23 -22.63 -3.75
C THR A 160 -4.36 -21.61 -4.46
N LYS A 161 -3.36 -22.09 -5.23
CA LYS A 161 -2.53 -21.23 -6.08
C LYS A 161 -3.37 -20.39 -7.06
N GLN A 162 -4.38 -21.01 -7.67
CA GLN A 162 -5.27 -20.31 -8.62
C GLN A 162 -6.14 -19.29 -7.89
N GLY A 163 -6.68 -19.64 -6.72
CA GLY A 163 -7.45 -18.71 -5.90
C GLY A 163 -6.65 -17.48 -5.50
N ALA A 164 -5.41 -17.69 -5.05
CA ALA A 164 -4.50 -16.59 -4.71
C ALA A 164 -4.19 -15.68 -5.92
N ILE A 165 -3.90 -16.25 -7.09
CA ILE A 165 -3.60 -15.46 -8.30
C ILE A 165 -4.82 -14.66 -8.76
N TRP A 166 -5.98 -15.30 -8.87
CA TRP A 166 -7.20 -14.62 -9.33
C TRP A 166 -7.72 -13.60 -8.31
N GLY A 167 -7.61 -13.87 -7.02
CA GLY A 167 -7.90 -12.90 -5.96
C GLY A 167 -7.00 -11.66 -6.05
N PHE A 168 -5.69 -11.88 -6.26
CA PHE A 168 -4.73 -10.79 -6.46
C PHE A 168 -5.09 -9.91 -7.66
N ILE A 169 -5.31 -10.54 -8.82
CA ILE A 169 -5.60 -9.84 -10.07
C ILE A 169 -6.93 -9.08 -9.98
N THR A 170 -8.00 -9.74 -9.51
CA THR A 170 -9.33 -9.13 -9.44
C THR A 170 -9.42 -8.03 -8.39
N GLY A 171 -8.71 -8.16 -7.25
CA GLY A 171 -8.57 -7.10 -6.26
C GLY A 171 -7.88 -5.85 -6.83
N ALA A 172 -6.73 -6.03 -7.50
CA ALA A 172 -6.02 -4.93 -8.14
C ALA A 172 -6.85 -4.26 -9.24
N LEU A 173 -7.45 -5.05 -10.13
CA LEU A 173 -8.23 -4.55 -11.25
C LEU A 173 -9.51 -3.85 -10.81
N SER A 174 -10.20 -4.36 -9.79
CA SER A 174 -11.41 -3.71 -9.27
C SER A 174 -11.10 -2.35 -8.66
N PHE A 175 -10.01 -2.22 -7.88
CA PHE A 175 -9.55 -0.93 -7.38
C PHE A 175 -9.26 0.05 -8.53
N ILE A 176 -8.49 -0.37 -9.53
CA ILE A 176 -8.14 0.45 -10.69
C ILE A 176 -9.39 0.87 -11.47
N ALA A 177 -10.30 -0.07 -11.75
CA ALA A 177 -11.51 0.19 -12.52
C ALA A 177 -12.45 1.16 -11.80
N LEU A 178 -12.64 1.00 -10.48
CA LEU A 178 -13.45 1.90 -9.67
C LEU A 178 -12.83 3.30 -9.63
N ARG A 179 -11.53 3.39 -9.34
CA ARG A 179 -10.85 4.69 -9.20
C ARG A 179 -10.81 5.50 -10.49
N ASN A 180 -10.69 4.83 -11.64
CA ASN A 180 -10.67 5.49 -12.94
C ASN A 180 -12.07 5.62 -13.57
N SER A 181 -13.15 5.33 -12.81
CA SER A 181 -14.53 5.41 -13.29
C SER A 181 -14.79 4.64 -14.57
N TRP A 182 -14.18 3.44 -14.71
CA TRP A 182 -14.36 2.59 -15.89
C TRP A 182 -15.73 1.89 -15.93
N LEU A 183 -16.44 1.88 -14.80
CA LEU A 183 -17.78 1.31 -14.71
C LEU A 183 -18.80 2.27 -15.34
N PRO A 184 -19.84 1.73 -16.03
CA PRO A 184 -20.91 2.56 -16.56
C PRO A 184 -21.62 3.29 -15.41
N GLY A 185 -21.99 4.54 -15.67
CA GLY A 185 -22.79 5.32 -14.74
C GLY A 185 -24.14 4.66 -14.49
N GLY A 186 -24.60 4.70 -13.24
CA GLY A 186 -25.92 4.22 -12.85
C GLY A 186 -26.94 5.34 -12.68
N ALA A 187 -28.17 4.98 -12.30
CA ALA A 187 -29.26 5.90 -12.05
C ALA A 187 -29.90 5.62 -10.67
N ILE A 188 -30.19 6.69 -9.92
CA ILE A 188 -30.84 6.59 -8.59
C ILE A 188 -32.25 6.01 -8.73
N ASP A 189 -32.98 6.42 -9.76
CA ASP A 189 -34.35 5.98 -10.03
C ASP A 189 -34.41 4.67 -10.84
N GLY A 190 -33.25 4.06 -11.07
CA GLY A 190 -33.08 2.86 -11.87
C GLY A 190 -33.40 1.56 -11.13
N GLY A 191 -33.20 0.44 -11.81
CA GLY A 191 -33.24 -0.89 -11.20
C GLY A 191 -32.10 -1.12 -10.20
N LEU A 192 -32.11 -2.25 -9.46
CA LEU A 192 -31.09 -2.58 -8.45
C LEU A 192 -29.65 -2.46 -8.97
N ILE A 193 -29.39 -2.92 -10.20
CA ILE A 193 -28.06 -2.85 -10.83
C ILE A 193 -27.67 -1.40 -11.11
N GLU A 194 -28.60 -0.58 -11.58
CA GLU A 194 -28.35 0.84 -11.87
C GLU A 194 -28.11 1.65 -10.59
N GLN A 195 -28.79 1.32 -9.50
CA GLN A 195 -28.54 1.95 -8.20
C GLN A 195 -27.15 1.57 -7.65
N VAL A 196 -26.77 0.29 -7.73
CA VAL A 196 -25.43 -0.16 -7.32
C VAL A 196 -24.35 0.50 -8.18
N LEU A 197 -24.55 0.60 -9.49
CA LEU A 197 -23.61 1.29 -10.38
C LEU A 197 -23.52 2.78 -10.06
N PHE A 198 -24.62 3.42 -9.67
CA PHE A 198 -24.63 4.82 -9.24
C PHE A 198 -23.80 5.01 -7.96
N GLU A 199 -23.99 4.16 -6.96
CA GLU A 199 -23.21 4.20 -5.72
C GLU A 199 -21.72 3.96 -5.99
N LEU A 200 -21.37 2.93 -6.78
CA LEU A 200 -19.98 2.64 -7.12
C LEU A 200 -19.32 3.80 -7.88
N ALA A 201 -20.03 4.41 -8.83
CA ALA A 201 -19.54 5.57 -9.56
C ALA A 201 -19.36 6.79 -8.65
N SER A 202 -20.27 6.99 -7.68
CA SER A 202 -20.16 8.09 -6.70
C SER A 202 -18.91 7.98 -5.81
N GLN A 203 -18.41 6.77 -5.58
CA GLN A 203 -17.25 6.51 -4.73
C GLN A 203 -15.91 6.55 -5.47
N ALA A 204 -15.89 6.73 -6.80
CA ALA A 204 -14.65 6.69 -7.59
C ALA A 204 -13.57 7.70 -7.11
N GLY A 205 -13.99 8.87 -6.61
CA GLY A 205 -13.07 9.88 -6.07
C GLY A 205 -12.49 9.54 -4.69
N ASN A 206 -13.06 8.56 -3.98
CA ASN A 206 -12.70 8.21 -2.61
C ASN A 206 -11.81 6.96 -2.57
N PRO A 207 -10.48 7.10 -2.40
CA PRO A 207 -9.57 5.95 -2.41
C PRO A 207 -9.83 4.96 -1.26
N PHE A 208 -10.41 5.40 -0.13
CA PHE A 208 -10.78 4.51 0.97
C PHE A 208 -11.91 3.56 0.55
N ALA A 209 -12.97 4.09 -0.07
CA ALA A 209 -14.08 3.28 -0.54
C ALA A 209 -13.65 2.31 -1.65
N CYS A 210 -12.85 2.78 -2.63
CA CYS A 210 -12.30 1.92 -3.68
C CYS A 210 -11.47 0.77 -3.10
N THR A 211 -10.69 1.03 -2.05
CA THR A 211 -9.89 -0.01 -1.36
C THR A 211 -10.79 -1.08 -0.77
N THR A 212 -11.75 -0.68 0.08
CA THR A 212 -12.66 -1.63 0.75
C THR A 212 -13.42 -2.51 -0.23
N ILE A 213 -13.92 -1.92 -1.34
CA ILE A 213 -14.62 -2.69 -2.37
C ILE A 213 -13.65 -3.65 -3.06
N GLY A 214 -12.44 -3.21 -3.39
CA GLY A 214 -11.43 -4.05 -4.02
C GLY A 214 -10.96 -5.20 -3.12
N GLU A 215 -10.83 -4.96 -1.82
CA GLU A 215 -10.54 -6.00 -0.82
C GLU A 215 -11.66 -7.05 -0.76
N ALA A 216 -12.92 -6.60 -0.74
CA ALA A 216 -14.08 -7.51 -0.75
C ALA A 216 -14.09 -8.38 -2.01
N VAL A 217 -13.83 -7.79 -3.19
CA VAL A 217 -13.72 -8.53 -4.46
C VAL A 217 -12.58 -9.54 -4.39
N SER A 218 -11.40 -9.13 -3.93
CA SER A 218 -10.22 -10.01 -3.78
C SER A 218 -10.52 -11.21 -2.89
N VAL A 219 -11.15 -10.98 -1.73
CA VAL A 219 -11.53 -12.04 -0.79
C VAL A 219 -12.56 -12.99 -1.40
N ILE A 220 -13.62 -12.46 -2.00
CA ILE A 220 -14.69 -13.27 -2.61
C ILE A 220 -14.12 -14.15 -3.73
N VAL A 221 -13.30 -13.58 -4.62
CA VAL A 221 -12.69 -14.32 -5.73
C VAL A 221 -11.68 -15.34 -5.22
N THR A 222 -10.85 -14.99 -4.22
CA THR A 222 -9.90 -15.93 -3.62
C THR A 222 -10.63 -17.16 -3.08
N VAL A 223 -11.69 -16.96 -2.30
CA VAL A 223 -12.48 -18.05 -1.73
C VAL A 223 -13.19 -18.83 -2.83
N GLY A 224 -13.92 -18.14 -3.70
CA GLY A 224 -14.72 -18.76 -4.76
C GLY A 224 -13.89 -19.63 -5.71
N VAL A 225 -12.75 -19.11 -6.19
CA VAL A 225 -11.84 -19.85 -7.06
C VAL A 225 -11.16 -20.99 -6.30
N SER A 226 -10.79 -20.79 -5.03
CA SER A 226 -10.17 -21.85 -4.22
C SER A 226 -11.10 -23.04 -3.99
N LEU A 227 -12.41 -22.81 -3.83
CA LEU A 227 -13.40 -23.89 -3.66
C LEU A 227 -13.56 -24.78 -4.89
N VAL A 228 -13.28 -24.26 -6.09
CA VAL A 228 -13.47 -24.99 -7.36
C VAL A 228 -12.16 -25.45 -8.01
N SER A 229 -11.02 -25.04 -7.47
CA SER A 229 -9.71 -25.35 -8.03
C SER A 229 -8.99 -26.45 -7.25
N GLN A 230 -7.91 -26.97 -7.83
CA GLN A 230 -7.13 -28.04 -7.22
C GLN A 230 -6.50 -27.58 -5.91
N SER A 231 -6.77 -28.33 -4.84
CA SER A 231 -6.21 -28.11 -3.53
C SER A 231 -4.71 -28.43 -3.51
N LEU A 232 -3.99 -27.74 -2.61
CA LEU A 232 -2.57 -28.03 -2.36
C LEU A 232 -2.41 -29.40 -1.68
N PRO A 233 -1.27 -30.09 -1.88
CA PRO A 233 -0.97 -31.34 -1.18
C PRO A 233 -1.08 -31.15 0.34
N LYS A 234 -1.75 -32.09 1.02
CA LYS A 234 -2.00 -31.99 2.47
C LYS A 234 -0.71 -31.84 3.27
N ASP A 235 0.31 -32.63 2.96
CA ASP A 235 1.62 -32.57 3.62
C ASP A 235 2.27 -31.17 3.54
N HIS A 236 2.07 -30.47 2.41
CA HIS A 236 2.59 -29.12 2.23
C HIS A 236 1.82 -28.12 3.09
N VAL A 237 0.49 -28.22 3.13
CA VAL A 237 -0.36 -27.36 3.96
C VAL A 237 -0.10 -27.61 5.43
N ASP A 238 0.02 -28.87 5.85
CA ASP A 238 0.27 -29.26 7.24
C ASP A 238 1.62 -28.73 7.75
N LYS A 239 2.65 -28.76 6.89
CA LYS A 239 3.95 -28.14 7.16
C LYS A 239 3.85 -26.62 7.34
N ILE A 240 3.05 -25.92 6.54
CA ILE A 240 2.88 -24.46 6.65
C ILE A 240 2.14 -24.07 7.93
N PHE A 241 1.08 -24.81 8.28
CA PHE A 241 0.25 -24.54 9.45
C PHE A 241 0.79 -25.16 10.75
N GLY A 242 1.93 -25.85 10.70
CA GLY A 242 2.59 -26.41 11.87
C GLY A 242 1.81 -27.55 12.53
N THR A 243 0.96 -28.26 11.78
CA THR A 243 0.26 -29.46 12.27
C THR A 243 1.07 -30.69 11.91
N GLU A 244 1.49 -31.49 12.89
CA GLU A 244 2.16 -32.77 12.62
C GLU A 244 1.25 -33.71 11.81
N PRO A 245 1.81 -34.53 10.90
CA PRO A 245 1.02 -35.52 10.17
C PRO A 245 0.40 -36.51 11.17
N ALA A 246 -0.92 -36.65 11.11
CA ALA A 246 -1.70 -37.62 11.89
C ALA A 246 -1.48 -39.06 11.39
#